data_AF-A0A914KLR1-F1
#
_entry.id   AF-A0A914KLR1-F1
#
_cell.length_a   1.000
_cell.length_b   1.000
_cell.length_c   1.000
_cell.angle_alpha   90.00
_cell.angle_beta   90.00
_cell.angle_gamma   90.00
#
_symmetry.space_group_name_H-M   'P 1'
#
loop_
_entity.id
_entity.type
_entity.pdbx_description
1 polymer ?
#
loop_
_entity_poly.entity_id
_entity_poly.type
_entity_poly.pdbx_seq_one_letter_code
_entity_poly.pdbx_strand_id
1 'polypeptide(L)'
;MKFGLIRDEDAVFLSKKHDAICYKKMGQIGKISVPSLTFNDGDTYGCGIIYSPTKMSGISPPQIFHTQNGQLIGKAVKVKDHSSYQPWIELKLCSVETNFGNDLTTKPFKYAISKHIVTDEFYN
;
A
#
# COMPACT_ATOMS: atom_id res chain seq x y z
N MET A 1 -0.72 -8.69 12.37
CA MET A 1 0.14 -7.91 11.45
C MET A 1 -0.64 -6.72 10.93
N LYS A 2 -0.01 -5.55 10.92
CA LYS A 2 -0.37 -4.40 10.10
C LYS A 2 0.89 -3.95 9.37
N PHE A 3 0.77 -3.53 8.12
CA PHE A 3 1.90 -2.92 7.42
C PHE A 3 1.40 -1.92 6.38
N GLY A 4 2.19 -0.89 6.12
CA GLY A 4 1.85 0.11 5.11
C GLY A 4 2.74 1.33 5.22
N LEU A 5 2.13 2.49 5.00
CA LEU A 5 2.79 3.79 4.95
C LEU A 5 2.13 4.76 5.93
N ILE A 6 2.93 5.46 6.72
CA ILE A 6 2.49 6.45 7.69
C ILE A 6 3.20 7.79 7.49
N ARG A 7 2.54 8.85 7.93
CA ARG A 7 3.11 10.19 8.07
C ARG A 7 2.29 10.95 9.11
N ASP A 8 2.93 11.41 10.18
CA ASP A 8 2.27 12.18 11.24
C ASP A 8 0.99 11.46 11.74
N GLU A 9 -0.17 12.04 11.48
CA GLU A 9 -1.48 11.48 11.78
C GLU A 9 -2.13 10.71 10.62
N ASP A 10 -1.58 10.79 9.42
CA ASP A 10 -2.06 10.10 8.23
C ASP A 10 -1.43 8.71 8.12
N ALA A 11 -2.22 7.71 7.77
CA ALA A 11 -1.77 6.34 7.63
C ALA A 11 -2.61 5.60 6.59
N VAL A 12 -1.99 4.74 5.79
CA VAL A 12 -2.67 3.76 4.96
C VAL A 12 -1.95 2.43 5.14
N PHE A 13 -2.66 1.41 5.62
CA PHE A 13 -2.06 0.12 5.95
C PHE A 13 -3.02 -1.05 5.75
N LEU A 14 -2.48 -2.20 5.39
CA LEU A 14 -3.20 -3.47 5.40
C LEU A 14 -3.30 -3.99 6.83
N SER A 15 -4.47 -4.50 7.24
CA SER A 15 -4.70 -5.03 8.59
C SER A 15 -5.24 -6.46 8.56
N LYS A 16 -4.48 -7.40 9.12
CA LYS A 16 -4.95 -8.79 9.35
C LYS A 16 -6.14 -8.89 10.30
N LYS A 17 -6.29 -7.94 11.23
CA LYS A 17 -7.43 -7.94 12.18
C LYS A 17 -8.76 -7.60 11.48
N HIS A 18 -8.68 -6.84 10.39
CA HIS A 18 -9.86 -6.25 9.74
C HIS A 18 -10.10 -6.79 8.33
N ASP A 19 -9.22 -7.66 7.83
CA ASP A 19 -9.20 -8.16 6.46
C ASP A 19 -9.43 -7.05 5.41
N ALA A 20 -8.74 -5.93 5.63
CA ALA A 20 -9.01 -4.68 4.94
C ALA A 20 -7.77 -3.80 4.83
N ILE A 21 -7.83 -2.88 3.86
CA ILE A 21 -6.97 -1.71 3.81
C ILE A 21 -7.62 -0.65 4.71
N CYS A 22 -6.94 -0.27 5.78
CA CYS A 22 -7.36 0.78 6.69
C CYS A 22 -6.65 2.08 6.36
N TYR A 23 -7.31 3.21 6.60
CA TYR A 23 -6.69 4.52 6.47
C TYR A 23 -7.13 5.48 7.56
N LYS A 24 -6.22 6.37 7.94
CA LYS A 24 -6.49 7.61 8.66
C LYS A 24 -6.02 8.75 7.75
N LYS A 25 -6.92 9.67 7.40
CA LYS A 25 -6.61 10.84 6.57
C LYS A 25 -7.40 12.04 7.07
N MET A 26 -6.74 13.17 7.34
CA MET A 26 -7.43 14.41 7.76
C MET A 26 -8.41 14.20 8.93
N GLY A 27 -8.04 13.38 9.91
CA GLY A 27 -8.89 13.02 11.06
C GLY A 27 -10.03 12.03 10.77
N GLN A 28 -10.23 11.63 9.51
CA GLN A 28 -11.19 10.58 9.13
C GLN A 28 -10.53 9.21 9.15
N ILE A 29 -11.24 8.22 9.69
CA ILE A 29 -10.83 6.81 9.68
C ILE A 29 -11.76 6.06 8.75
N GLY A 30 -11.20 5.22 7.89
CA GLY A 30 -11.98 4.35 7.02
C GLY A 30 -11.30 3.02 6.75
N LYS A 31 -12.06 2.13 6.10
CA LYS A 31 -11.60 0.80 5.70
C LYS A 31 -12.18 0.43 4.34
N ILE A 32 -11.37 -0.25 3.53
CA ILE A 32 -11.75 -0.82 2.25
C ILE A 32 -11.63 -2.34 2.41
N SER A 33 -12.77 -3.03 2.33
CA SER A 33 -12.79 -4.50 2.41
C SER A 33 -12.00 -5.08 1.24
N VAL A 34 -11.22 -6.12 1.50
CA VAL A 34 -10.50 -6.88 0.47
C VAL A 34 -11.03 -8.31 0.49
N PRO A 35 -12.06 -8.62 -0.33
CA PRO A 35 -12.55 -9.98 -0.46
C PRO A 35 -11.41 -10.92 -0.83
N SER A 36 -11.35 -12.10 -0.19
CA SER A 36 -10.32 -13.11 -0.40
C SER A 36 -8.91 -12.77 0.10
N LEU A 37 -8.76 -11.75 0.97
CA LEU A 37 -7.50 -11.54 1.66
C LEU A 37 -7.20 -12.71 2.60
N THR A 38 -6.06 -13.34 2.42
CA THR A 38 -5.57 -14.43 3.27
C THR A 38 -4.25 -14.00 3.91
N PHE A 39 -3.90 -14.62 5.04
CA PHE A 39 -2.66 -14.38 5.76
C PHE A 39 -1.95 -15.68 6.10
N ASN A 40 -1.35 -16.30 5.08
CA ASN A 40 -0.65 -17.58 5.19
C ASN A 40 0.87 -17.39 5.26
N ASP A 41 1.55 -18.41 5.80
CA ASP A 41 3.00 -18.51 5.73
C ASP A 41 3.46 -18.60 4.27
N GLY A 42 4.49 -17.84 3.93
CA GLY A 42 5.04 -17.74 2.57
C GLY A 42 4.35 -16.72 1.66
N ASP A 43 3.22 -16.13 2.06
CA ASP A 43 2.61 -15.04 1.31
C ASP A 43 3.52 -13.81 1.29
N THR A 44 3.61 -13.17 0.12
CA THR A 44 4.34 -11.91 -0.06
C THR A 44 3.38 -10.75 -0.13
N TYR A 45 3.57 -9.75 0.71
CA TYR A 45 2.77 -8.52 0.69
C TYR A 45 3.61 -7.33 0.24
N GLY A 46 2.99 -6.43 -0.51
CA GLY A 46 3.62 -5.19 -0.98
C GLY A 46 2.77 -3.98 -0.62
N CYS A 47 3.45 -2.86 -0.41
CA CYS A 47 2.84 -1.54 -0.27
C CYS A 47 3.67 -0.58 -1.12
N GLY A 48 3.00 0.28 -1.88
CA GLY A 48 3.65 1.27 -2.74
C GLY A 48 2.89 2.57 -2.74
N ILE A 49 3.60 3.66 -3.04
CA ILE A 49 3.04 4.99 -3.25
C ILE A 49 3.38 5.47 -4.66
N ILE A 50 2.42 6.11 -5.31
CA ILE A 50 2.56 6.67 -6.65
C ILE A 50 2.42 8.17 -6.56
N TYR A 51 3.45 8.86 -7.03
CA TYR A 51 3.43 10.30 -7.26
C TYR A 51 3.23 10.54 -8.76
N SER A 52 2.09 11.12 -9.13
CA SER A 52 1.80 11.38 -10.54
C SER A 52 2.78 12.42 -11.13
N PRO A 53 3.15 12.31 -12.42
CA PRO A 53 4.02 13.29 -13.07
C PRO A 53 3.39 14.69 -13.04
N THR A 54 4.14 15.68 -12.56
CA THR A 54 3.73 17.07 -12.31
C THR A 54 3.34 17.90 -13.54
N LYS A 55 3.49 17.38 -14.76
CA LYS A 55 3.34 18.15 -16.01
C LYS A 55 1.94 18.12 -16.64
N MET A 56 0.97 17.40 -16.06
CA MET A 56 -0.42 17.48 -16.49
C MET A 56 -1.18 18.45 -15.58
N SER A 57 -1.96 19.34 -16.20
CA SER A 57 -2.79 20.36 -15.56
C SER A 57 -3.69 19.76 -14.47
N GLY A 58 -3.25 19.86 -13.21
CA GLY A 58 -3.92 19.29 -12.05
C GLY A 58 -2.99 18.31 -11.34
N ILE A 59 -2.40 18.77 -10.23
CA ILE A 59 -1.60 17.92 -9.34
C ILE A 59 -2.54 16.86 -8.75
N SER A 60 -2.51 15.63 -9.24
CA SER A 60 -3.28 14.54 -8.64
C SER A 60 -2.62 14.10 -7.33
N PRO A 61 -3.40 13.93 -6.25
CA PRO A 61 -2.88 13.49 -4.97
C PRO A 61 -2.17 12.13 -5.12
N PRO A 62 -1.06 11.89 -4.39
CA PRO A 62 -0.41 10.60 -4.40
C PRO A 62 -1.36 9.50 -3.97
N GLN A 63 -1.07 8.27 -4.42
CA GLN A 63 -1.93 7.12 -4.20
C GLN A 63 -1.13 6.00 -3.55
N ILE A 64 -1.65 5.47 -2.45
CA ILE A 64 -1.06 4.31 -1.78
C ILE A 64 -1.85 3.07 -2.15
N PHE A 65 -1.15 2.04 -2.63
CA PHE A 65 -1.73 0.78 -3.05
C PHE A 65 -1.07 -0.39 -2.31
N HIS A 66 -1.77 -1.53 -2.28
CA HIS A 66 -1.29 -2.76 -1.65
C HIS A 66 -1.35 -3.91 -2.65
N THR A 67 -0.48 -4.89 -2.45
CA THR A 67 -0.43 -6.11 -3.26
C THR A 67 -0.31 -7.35 -2.39
N GLN A 68 -0.90 -8.46 -2.83
CA GLN A 68 -0.65 -9.79 -2.29
C GLN A 68 -0.14 -10.69 -3.41
N ASN A 69 0.97 -11.39 -3.19
CA ASN A 69 1.57 -12.33 -4.13
C ASN A 69 1.80 -11.74 -5.54
N GLY A 70 2.11 -10.44 -5.61
CA GLY A 70 2.38 -9.73 -6.86
C GLY A 70 1.14 -9.25 -7.62
N GLN A 71 -0.06 -9.36 -7.02
CA GLN A 71 -1.31 -8.85 -7.56
C GLN A 71 -1.83 -7.69 -6.71
N LEU A 72 -2.40 -6.66 -7.36
CA LEU A 72 -3.06 -5.56 -6.66
C LEU A 72 -4.26 -6.08 -5.87
N ILE A 73 -4.45 -5.57 -4.65
CA ILE A 73 -5.59 -5.90 -3.80
C ILE A 73 -6.35 -4.64 -3.38
N GLY A 74 -7.68 -4.74 -3.32
CA GLY A 74 -8.55 -3.64 -2.95
C GLY A 74 -8.44 -2.44 -3.90
N LYS A 75 -8.69 -1.24 -3.37
CA LYS A 75 -8.52 0.03 -4.07
C LYS A 75 -7.37 0.84 -3.49
N ALA A 76 -6.70 1.62 -4.34
CA ALA A 76 -5.70 2.59 -3.89
C ALA A 76 -6.36 3.71 -3.07
N VAL A 77 -5.65 4.22 -2.07
CA VAL A 77 -6.11 5.33 -1.23
C VAL A 77 -5.37 6.59 -1.64
N LYS A 78 -6.12 7.60 -2.08
CA LYS A 78 -5.59 8.96 -2.32
C LYS A 78 -5.22 9.60 -0.98
N VAL A 79 -4.02 10.17 -0.92
CA VAL A 79 -3.51 10.90 0.26
C VAL A 79 -3.41 12.39 -0.01
N LYS A 80 -3.29 13.19 1.06
CA LYS A 80 -3.52 14.63 1.01
C LYS A 80 -2.53 15.39 0.14
N ASP A 81 -1.25 15.03 0.19
CA ASP A 81 -0.18 15.83 -0.43
C ASP A 81 1.02 14.96 -0.84
N HIS A 82 2.01 15.62 -1.46
CA HIS A 82 3.24 15.01 -1.95
C HIS A 82 4.31 14.84 -0.87
N SER A 83 3.93 14.81 0.41
CA SER A 83 4.90 14.65 1.49
C SER A 83 5.47 13.24 1.55
N SER A 84 6.55 13.12 2.33
CA SER A 84 7.24 11.86 2.54
C SER A 84 6.45 10.95 3.48
N TYR A 85 6.09 9.77 3.00
CA TYR A 85 5.56 8.67 3.81
C TYR A 85 6.69 7.72 4.19
N GLN A 86 6.59 7.12 5.37
CA GLN A 86 7.56 6.15 5.86
C GLN A 86 6.93 4.76 5.95
N PRO A 87 7.67 3.69 5.58
CA PRO A 87 7.25 2.32 5.85
C PRO A 87 6.99 2.11 7.34
N TRP A 88 5.89 1.42 7.65
CA TRP A 88 5.53 1.08 9.02
C TRP A 88 4.98 -0.34 9.10
N ILE A 89 5.35 -1.04 10.17
CA ILE A 89 4.94 -2.41 10.42
C ILE A 89 4.67 -2.63 11.91
N GLU A 90 3.57 -3.32 12.22
CA GLU A 90 3.20 -3.79 13.55
C GLU A 90 2.96 -5.30 13.50
N LEU A 91 3.80 -6.05 14.21
CA LEU A 91 3.72 -7.50 14.28
C LEU A 91 3.10 -7.94 15.62
N LYS A 92 2.29 -9.01 15.55
CA LYS A 92 1.77 -9.71 16.73
C LYS A 92 1.86 -11.19 16.43
N LEU A 93 2.65 -11.92 17.23
CA LEU A 93 2.79 -13.38 17.17
C LEU A 93 3.16 -13.92 15.76
N CYS A 94 4.00 -13.21 15.02
CA CYS A 94 4.51 -13.63 13.71
C CYS A 94 5.87 -12.98 13.42
N SER A 95 6.60 -13.56 12.47
CA SER A 95 7.87 -13.05 11.96
C SER A 95 7.71 -12.73 10.47
N VAL A 96 8.39 -11.70 9.99
CA VAL A 96 8.44 -11.37 8.56
C VAL A 96 9.85 -10.99 8.15
N GLU A 97 10.12 -11.09 6.85
CA GLU A 97 11.29 -10.49 6.21
C GLU A 97 10.83 -9.24 5.44
N THR A 98 11.64 -8.18 5.47
CA THR A 98 11.41 -6.97 4.67
C THR A 98 12.34 -6.91 3.47
N ASN A 99 11.81 -6.45 2.33
CA ASN A 99 12.57 -6.22 1.12
C ASN A 99 12.34 -4.78 0.65
N PHE A 100 13.36 -3.92 0.82
CA PHE A 100 13.36 -2.53 0.35
C PHE A 100 14.05 -2.34 -1.01
N GLY A 101 14.38 -3.44 -1.71
CA GLY A 101 14.99 -3.41 -3.03
C GLY A 101 16.52 -3.31 -3.04
N ASN A 102 17.20 -3.67 -1.94
CA ASN A 102 18.66 -3.65 -1.86
C ASN A 102 19.32 -4.67 -2.80
N ASP A 103 18.64 -5.78 -3.12
CA ASP A 103 19.09 -6.79 -4.08
C ASP A 103 17.94 -7.22 -4.98
N LEU A 104 17.82 -6.56 -6.13
CA LEU A 104 16.79 -6.87 -7.13
C LEU A 104 17.14 -8.09 -8.00
N THR A 105 18.36 -8.62 -7.89
CA THR A 105 18.79 -9.79 -8.67
C THR A 105 18.34 -11.07 -7.99
N THR A 106 18.61 -11.20 -6.68
CA THR A 106 18.24 -12.41 -5.91
C THR A 106 16.90 -12.27 -5.20
N LYS A 107 16.49 -11.05 -4.86
CA LYS A 107 15.23 -10.74 -4.17
C LYS A 107 14.46 -9.63 -4.90
N PRO A 108 14.01 -9.86 -6.15
CA PRO A 108 13.18 -8.88 -6.86
C PRO A 108 11.86 -8.62 -6.13
N PHE A 109 11.27 -7.45 -6.36
CA PHE A 109 9.88 -7.22 -5.97
C PHE A 109 8.95 -8.23 -6.68
N LYS A 110 8.04 -8.85 -5.92
CA LYS A 110 7.02 -9.76 -6.48
C LYS A 110 6.06 -9.02 -7.43
N TYR A 111 5.78 -7.75 -7.14
CA TYR A 111 4.93 -6.90 -7.96
C TYR A 111 5.72 -6.29 -9.12
N ALA A 112 5.21 -6.44 -10.34
CA ALA A 112 5.79 -5.84 -11.53
C ALA A 112 5.35 -4.37 -11.65
N ILE A 113 6.14 -3.46 -11.07
CA ILE A 113 5.83 -2.01 -11.03
C ILE A 113 5.63 -1.42 -12.44
N SER A 114 6.37 -1.92 -13.45
CA SER A 114 6.23 -1.50 -14.86
C SER A 114 4.87 -1.82 -15.48
N LYS A 115 4.09 -2.72 -14.85
CA LYS A 115 2.72 -3.07 -15.27
C LYS A 115 1.66 -2.36 -14.44
N HIS A 116 2.04 -1.37 -13.62
CA HIS A 116 1.07 -0.62 -12.85
C HIS A 116 0.20 0.23 -13.78
N ILE A 117 -1.07 -0.14 -13.91
CA ILE A 117 -2.07 0.63 -14.65
C ILE A 117 -2.86 1.44 -13.62
N VAL A 118 -2.74 2.76 -13.70
CA VAL A 118 -3.60 3.69 -12.96
C VAL A 118 -4.94 3.75 -13.71
N THR A 119 -5.91 2.90 -13.37
CA THR A 119 -7.26 2.97 -13.96
C THR A 119 -8.15 3.94 -13.17
N ASP A 120 -8.99 4.70 -13.85
CA ASP A 120 -9.94 5.64 -13.22
C ASP A 120 -10.97 4.94 -12.29
N GLU A 121 -11.07 3.61 -12.31
CA GLU A 121 -11.95 2.79 -11.44
C GLU A 121 -11.55 2.78 -9.95
N PHE A 122 -10.32 3.23 -9.65
CA PHE A 122 -9.82 3.43 -8.30
C PHE A 122 -10.29 4.76 -7.66
N TYR A 123 -11.10 5.55 -8.37
CA TYR A 123 -11.46 6.93 -8.03
C TYR A 123 -12.96 7.05 -7.66
N ASN A 124 -13.39 6.42 -6.56
CA ASN A 124 -14.70 6.77 -5.95
C ASN A 124 -14.48 7.31 -4.54
#